data_AF-A0A6M5Y521-F1
#
_entry.id   AF-A0A6M5Y521-F1
#
_cell.length_a   1.000
_cell.length_b   1.000
_cell.length_c   1.000
_cell.angle_alpha   90.00
_cell.angle_beta   90.00
_cell.angle_gamma   90.00
#
_symmetry.space_group_name_H-M   'P 1'
#
loop_
_entity.id
_entity.type
_entity.pdbx_description
1 polymer ?
#
loop_
_entity_poly.entity_id
_entity_poly.type
_entity_poly.pdbx_seq_one_letter_code
_entity_poly.pdbx_strand_id
1 'polypeptide(L)'
;MEQVTDKGLFFISTLSLNELGFALAKCGEGRDTITEYIMSLYAADPAGVTLDHIKRATQIAYKVSFHHTSDCLHTAIAEQYCNELITFNGSDFQLIQHHTKLKVTIL
;
A
#
# COMPACT_ATOMS: atom_id res chain seq x y z
N MET A 1 -0.07 -2.42 19.55
CA MET A 1 0.14 -1.34 18.56
C MET A 1 -1.18 -0.62 18.41
N GLU A 2 -1.18 0.71 18.56
CA GLU A 2 -2.37 1.54 18.30
C GLU A 2 -2.62 1.59 16.78
N GLN A 3 -3.88 1.49 16.37
CA GLN A 3 -4.30 1.52 14.97
C GLN A 3 -4.33 2.96 14.46
N VAL A 4 -3.80 3.21 13.25
CA VAL A 4 -3.76 4.57 12.67
C VAL A 4 -5.16 5.05 12.27
N THR A 5 -6.04 4.09 11.96
CA THR A 5 -7.44 4.32 11.57
C THR A 5 -8.26 4.99 12.67
N ASP A 6 -7.94 4.72 13.95
CA ASP A 6 -8.69 5.26 15.10
C ASP A 6 -8.37 6.73 15.40
N LYS A 7 -7.35 7.30 14.74
CA LYS A 7 -6.91 8.69 14.95
C LYS A 7 -7.21 9.61 13.76
N GLY A 8 -7.82 9.10 12.69
CA GLY A 8 -8.03 9.87 11.44
C GLY A 8 -6.72 10.35 10.79
N LEU A 9 -5.62 9.66 11.09
CA LEU A 9 -4.29 10.05 10.63
C LEU A 9 -4.03 9.47 9.24
N PHE A 10 -3.49 10.30 8.36
CA PHE A 10 -3.01 9.88 7.05
C PHE A 10 -1.83 8.91 7.23
N PHE A 11 -1.93 7.74 6.62
CA PHE A 11 -0.89 6.70 6.64
C PHE A 11 -0.40 6.46 5.22
N ILE A 12 0.91 6.37 5.04
CA ILE A 12 1.53 6.04 3.76
C ILE A 12 2.70 5.08 3.97
N SER A 13 2.90 4.15 3.04
CA SER A 13 4.04 3.24 3.06
C SER A 13 5.15 3.73 2.14
N THR A 14 6.39 3.30 2.38
CA THR A 14 7.50 3.57 1.44
C THR A 14 7.28 2.89 0.08
N LEU A 15 6.48 1.82 0.01
CA LEU A 15 6.07 1.19 -1.24
C LEU A 15 5.21 2.16 -2.08
N SER A 16 4.23 2.81 -1.47
CA SER A 16 3.37 3.80 -2.15
C SER A 16 4.18 4.99 -2.67
N LEU A 17 5.21 5.44 -1.94
CA LEU A 17 6.10 6.50 -2.42
C LEU A 17 6.91 6.10 -3.65
N ASN A 18 7.43 4.86 -3.64
CA ASN A 18 8.16 4.32 -4.78
C ASN A 18 7.28 4.22 -6.04
N GLU A 19 6.04 3.73 -5.87
CA GLU A 19 5.08 3.63 -6.97
C GLU A 19 4.61 4.99 -7.47
N LEU A 20 4.41 5.97 -6.57
CA LEU A 20 4.07 7.35 -6.95
C LEU A 20 5.15 7.96 -7.83
N GLY A 21 6.42 7.86 -7.43
CA GLY A 21 7.54 8.37 -8.22
C GLY A 21 7.61 7.75 -9.62
N PHE A 22 7.41 6.43 -9.69
CA PHE A 22 7.36 5.71 -10.96
C PHE A 22 6.18 6.13 -11.84
N ALA A 23 4.99 6.28 -11.24
CA ALA A 23 3.77 6.68 -11.96
C ALA A 23 3.90 8.10 -12.53
N LEU A 24 4.38 9.06 -11.72
CA LEU A 24 4.61 10.43 -12.16
C LEU A 24 5.65 10.50 -13.29
N ALA A 25 6.75 9.73 -13.19
CA ALA A 25 7.74 9.62 -14.26
C ALA A 25 7.13 9.08 -15.56
N LYS A 26 6.25 8.07 -15.49
CA LYS A 26 5.50 7.56 -16.65
C LYS A 26 4.53 8.58 -17.25
N CYS A 27 3.99 9.49 -16.43
CA CYS A 27 3.17 10.61 -16.88
C CYS A 27 3.99 11.74 -17.52
N GLY A 28 5.33 11.66 -17.51
CA GLY A 28 6.20 12.67 -18.11
C GLY A 28 6.53 13.84 -17.20
N GLU A 29 6.27 13.72 -15.89
CA GLU A 29 6.59 14.76 -14.92
C GLU A 29 8.11 15.00 -14.80
N GLY A 30 8.47 16.26 -14.52
CA GLY A 30 9.86 16.66 -14.33
C GLY A 30 10.47 16.07 -13.06
N ARG A 31 11.79 15.80 -13.08
CA ARG A 31 12.50 15.20 -11.93
C ARG A 31 12.37 16.03 -10.65
N ASP A 32 12.44 17.36 -10.78
CA ASP A 32 12.33 18.27 -9.65
C ASP A 32 10.93 18.21 -9.05
N THR A 33 9.88 18.29 -9.90
CA THR A 33 8.48 18.14 -9.49
C THR A 33 8.19 16.80 -8.80
N ILE A 34 8.69 15.69 -9.35
CA ILE A 34 8.56 14.36 -8.74
C ILE A 34 9.20 14.34 -7.35
N THR A 35 10.39 14.93 -7.23
CA THR A 35 11.14 15.00 -5.97
C THR A 35 10.37 15.82 -4.94
N GLU A 36 9.82 16.97 -5.33
CA GLU A 36 8.99 17.82 -4.47
C GLU A 36 7.75 17.07 -3.95
N TYR A 37 7.03 16.36 -4.82
CA TYR A 37 5.86 15.57 -4.40
C TYR A 37 6.24 14.46 -3.42
N ILE A 38 7.30 13.69 -3.69
CA ILE A 38 7.75 12.63 -2.79
C ILE A 38 8.20 13.20 -1.44
N MET A 39 9.01 14.27 -1.45
CA MET A 39 9.51 14.90 -0.22
C MET A 39 8.39 15.49 0.64
N SER A 40 7.34 16.04 0.02
CA SER A 40 6.17 16.57 0.75
C SER A 40 5.49 15.51 1.63
N LEU A 41 5.60 14.23 1.26
CA LEU A 41 5.00 13.10 1.97
C LEU A 41 5.89 12.53 3.08
N TYR A 42 7.16 12.97 3.20
CA TYR A 42 8.04 12.50 4.29
C TYR A 42 7.56 12.94 5.67
N ALA A 43 6.84 14.06 5.76
CA ALA A 43 6.24 14.53 7.00
C ALA A 43 5.19 13.56 7.58
N ALA A 44 4.68 12.62 6.77
CA ALA A 44 3.74 11.58 7.22
C ALA A 44 4.43 10.37 7.87
N ASP A 45 5.75 10.39 8.04
CA ASP A 45 6.57 9.28 8.57
C ASP A 45 6.25 7.92 7.90
N PRO A 46 6.59 7.76 6.60
CA PRO A 46 6.17 6.62 5.81
C PRO A 46 6.62 5.29 6.40
N ALA A 47 5.70 4.34 6.55
CA ALA A 47 6.01 3.03 7.10
C ALA A 47 6.93 2.23 6.15
N GLY A 48 8.06 1.77 6.69
CA GLY A 48 9.01 0.93 5.97
C GLY A 48 8.47 -0.46 5.66
N VAL A 49 8.90 -1.03 4.54
CA VAL A 49 8.66 -2.45 4.20
C VAL A 49 9.64 -3.33 4.99
N THR A 50 9.11 -4.33 5.69
CA THR A 50 9.89 -5.29 6.48
C THR A 50 9.86 -6.67 5.82
N LEU A 51 10.76 -7.57 6.24
CA LEU A 51 10.74 -8.96 5.79
C LEU A 51 9.41 -9.67 6.13
N ASP A 52 8.78 -9.32 7.25
CA ASP A 52 7.52 -9.94 7.65
C ASP A 52 6.36 -9.49 6.75
N HIS A 53 6.36 -8.24 6.26
CA HIS A 53 5.44 -7.82 5.20
C HIS A 53 5.62 -8.66 3.94
N ILE A 54 6.85 -8.92 3.51
CA ILE A 54 7.15 -9.73 2.31
C ILE A 54 6.69 -11.18 2.49
N LYS A 55 6.95 -11.80 3.65
CA LYS A 55 6.47 -13.16 3.96
C LYS A 55 4.95 -13.21 3.92
N ARG A 56 4.27 -12.24 4.52
CA ARG A 56 2.81 -12.18 4.55
C ARG A 56 2.22 -11.96 3.15
N ALA A 57 2.79 -11.06 2.37
CA ALA A 57 2.41 -10.83 0.98
C ALA A 57 2.56 -12.11 0.14
N THR A 58 3.65 -12.85 0.33
CA THR A 58 3.90 -14.13 -0.36
C THR A 58 2.84 -15.18 -0.02
N GLN A 59 2.39 -15.24 1.23
CA GLN A 59 1.31 -16.13 1.65
C GLN A 59 -0.02 -15.79 0.98
N ILE A 60 -0.35 -14.49 0.87
CA ILE A 60 -1.57 -14.03 0.19
C ILE A 60 -1.46 -14.32 -1.31
N ALA A 61 -0.34 -13.95 -1.93
CA ALA A 61 -0.07 -14.18 -3.35
C ALA A 61 -0.13 -15.65 -3.75
N TYR A 62 0.32 -16.56 -2.88
CA TYR A 62 0.17 -18.01 -3.08
C TYR A 62 -1.30 -18.45 -3.21
N LYS A 63 -2.24 -17.75 -2.58
CA LYS A 63 -3.68 -18.06 -2.64
C LYS A 63 -4.38 -17.45 -3.85
N VAL A 64 -3.96 -16.27 -4.29
CA VAL A 64 -4.67 -15.51 -5.35
C VAL A 64 -3.94 -15.49 -6.70
N SER A 65 -2.62 -15.31 -6.69
CA SER A 65 -1.66 -15.31 -7.81
C SER A 65 -0.52 -14.34 -7.50
N PHE A 66 0.70 -14.66 -7.92
CA PHE A 66 1.85 -13.76 -7.85
C PHE A 66 1.77 -12.57 -8.82
N HIS A 67 0.79 -12.52 -9.74
CA HIS A 67 0.53 -11.34 -10.55
C HIS A 67 0.07 -10.12 -9.73
N HIS A 68 -0.51 -10.35 -8.55
CA HIS A 68 -1.00 -9.30 -7.65
C HIS A 68 -0.03 -9.02 -6.50
N THR A 69 1.27 -9.31 -6.66
CA THR A 69 2.24 -9.25 -5.55
C THR A 69 2.34 -7.85 -4.93
N SER A 70 2.24 -6.76 -5.71
CA SER A 70 2.27 -5.41 -5.13
C SER A 70 1.06 -5.16 -4.24
N ASP A 71 -0.14 -5.53 -4.71
CA ASP A 71 -1.38 -5.39 -3.94
C ASP A 71 -1.39 -6.30 -2.69
N CYS A 72 -0.83 -7.50 -2.80
CA CYS A 72 -0.61 -8.39 -1.66
C CYS A 72 0.36 -7.75 -0.65
N LEU A 73 1.37 -7.01 -1.09
CA LEU A 73 2.31 -6.32 -0.22
C LEU A 73 1.70 -5.09 0.44
N HIS A 74 0.94 -4.28 -0.30
CA HIS A 74 0.14 -3.19 0.29
C HIS A 74 -0.82 -3.73 1.35
N THR A 75 -1.49 -4.84 1.07
CA THR A 75 -2.38 -5.51 2.02
C THR A 75 -1.65 -5.96 3.27
N ALA A 76 -0.48 -6.61 3.12
CA ALA A 76 0.33 -7.07 4.24
C ALA A 76 0.85 -5.93 5.13
N ILE A 77 1.23 -4.80 4.53
CA ILE A 77 1.61 -3.60 5.27
C ILE A 77 0.40 -3.05 6.02
N ALA A 78 -0.74 -2.87 5.33
CA ALA A 78 -1.95 -2.33 5.93
C ALA A 78 -2.47 -3.19 7.10
N GLU A 79 -2.35 -4.53 7.04
CA GLU A 79 -2.74 -5.44 8.13
C GLU A 79 -2.02 -5.16 9.47
N GLN A 80 -0.87 -4.50 9.43
CA GLN A 80 -0.09 -4.15 10.61
C GLN A 80 -0.53 -2.82 11.25
N TYR A 81 -1.00 -1.86 10.45
CA TYR A 81 -1.24 -0.47 10.90
C TYR A 81 -2.71 -0.03 10.84
N CYS A 82 -3.54 -0.75 10.08
CA CYS A 82 -4.90 -0.37 9.76
C CYS A 82 -5.88 -1.53 9.99
N ASN A 83 -7.16 -1.16 10.14
CA ASN A 83 -8.29 -2.09 10.14
C ASN A 83 -9.08 -2.08 8.81
N GLU A 84 -8.88 -1.06 7.97
CA GLU A 84 -9.56 -0.88 6.70
C GLU A 84 -8.57 -0.49 5.60
N LEU A 85 -8.81 -0.98 4.38
CA LEU A 85 -8.09 -0.62 3.16
C LEU A 85 -9.10 -0.12 2.12
N ILE A 86 -8.85 1.06 1.56
CA ILE A 86 -9.69 1.68 0.55
C ILE A 86 -8.94 1.65 -0.79
N THR A 87 -9.60 1.21 -1.86
CA THR A 87 -8.95 1.05 -3.18
C THR A 87 -9.91 1.28 -4.33
N PHE A 88 -9.37 1.68 -5.48
CA PHE A 88 -10.08 1.68 -6.76
C PHE A 88 -9.84 0.38 -7.57
N ASN A 89 -8.89 -0.47 -7.17
CA ASN A 89 -8.59 -1.72 -7.86
C ASN A 89 -9.57 -2.83 -7.45
N GLY A 90 -10.78 -2.78 -8.00
CA GLY A 90 -11.84 -3.74 -7.65
C GLY A 90 -11.53 -5.18 -8.08
N SER A 91 -10.89 -5.40 -9.23
CA SER A 91 -10.67 -6.76 -9.77
C SER A 91 -9.77 -7.60 -8.88
N ASP A 92 -8.67 -7.00 -8.41
CA ASP A 92 -7.65 -7.75 -7.67
C ASP A 92 -8.07 -7.92 -6.21
N PHE A 93 -8.67 -6.87 -5.64
CA PHE A 93 -9.13 -6.89 -4.26
C PHE A 93 -10.39 -7.72 -4.04
N GLN A 94 -11.14 -8.06 -5.08
CA GLN A 94 -12.18 -9.10 -5.00
C GLN A 94 -11.62 -10.46 -4.58
N LEU A 95 -10.39 -10.80 -5.00
CA LEU A 95 -9.72 -12.03 -4.63
C LEU A 95 -8.99 -11.88 -3.28
N ILE A 96 -8.25 -10.78 -3.11
CA ILE A 96 -7.38 -10.56 -1.94
C ILE A 96 -8.20 -10.42 -0.64
N GLN A 97 -9.37 -9.78 -0.68
CA GLN A 97 -10.19 -9.55 0.52
C GLN A 97 -10.53 -10.83 1.30
N HIS A 98 -10.61 -11.98 0.62
CA HIS A 98 -10.89 -13.27 1.26
C HIS A 98 -9.71 -13.85 2.06
N HIS A 99 -8.54 -13.22 1.97
CA HIS A 99 -7.29 -13.69 2.56
C HIS A 99 -6.65 -12.67 3.51
N THR A 100 -7.35 -11.61 3.86
CA THR A 100 -6.95 -10.57 4.81
C THR A 100 -7.99 -10.39 5.90
N LYS A 101 -7.56 -9.87 7.05
CA LYS A 101 -8.45 -9.45 8.14
C LYS A 101 -8.97 -8.01 7.97
N LEU A 102 -8.44 -7.26 7.00
CA LEU A 102 -8.83 -5.89 6.73
C LEU A 102 -10.26 -5.84 6.18
N LYS A 103 -11.03 -4.84 6.60
CA LYS A 103 -12.21 -4.42 5.84
C LYS A 103 -11.72 -3.80 4.53
N VAL A 104 -12.13 -4.33 3.39
CA VAL A 104 -11.78 -3.75 2.09
C VAL A 104 -12.97 -2.96 1.56
N THR A 105 -12.76 -1.68 1.29
CA THR A 105 -13.76 -0.79 0.68
C THR A 105 -13.30 -0.42 -0.72
N ILE A 106 -14.01 -0.93 -1.73
CA ILE A 106 -13.76 -0.62 -3.14
C ILE A 106 -14.62 0.61 -3.50
N LEU A 107 -14.00 1.66 -4.05
CA LEU A 107 -14.66 2.90 -4.48
C LEU A 107 -15.09 2.86 -5.95
#